data_AF-A0A1Y0MCL6-F1
#
_entry.id   AF-A0A1Y0MCL6-F1
#
_cell.length_a   1.000
_cell.length_b   1.000
_cell.length_c   1.000
_cell.angle_alpha   90.00
_cell.angle_beta   90.00
_cell.angle_gamma   90.00
#
_symmetry.space_group_name_H-M   'P 1'
#
loop_
_entity.id
_entity.type
_entity.pdbx_description
1 polymer ?
#
loop_
_entity_poly.entity_id
_entity_poly.type
_entity_poly.pdbx_seq_one_letter_code
_entity_poly.pdbx_strand_id
1 'polypeptide(L)'
;MCLIVPLAGNRNNSNGTLNNVGSNGNYWSSTVSSTNARNLNFNSSNANMNNNNRANGFSVRCIKENNFCHAFKIIIKKERLR
;
A
#
# COMPACT_ATOMS: atom_id res chain seq x y z
N MET A 1 -6.03 -0.84 20.62
CA MET A 1 -6.62 -0.50 19.30
C MET A 1 -5.70 -0.98 18.20
N CYS A 2 -6.09 -2.01 17.44
CA CYS A 2 -5.33 -2.51 16.28
C CYS A 2 -5.56 -1.60 15.07
N LEU A 3 -4.55 -1.44 14.22
CA LEU A 3 -4.72 -0.73 12.96
C LEU A 3 -5.36 -1.66 11.93
N ILE A 4 -6.57 -1.32 11.49
CA ILE A 4 -7.21 -1.96 10.34
C ILE A 4 -6.88 -1.15 9.08
N VAL A 5 -6.36 -1.84 8.07
CA VAL A 5 -6.09 -1.29 6.73
C VAL A 5 -7.06 -1.94 5.73
N PRO A 6 -7.85 -1.14 4.97
CA PRO A 6 -8.83 -1.69 4.03
C PRO A 6 -8.18 -2.40 2.83
N LEU A 7 -8.80 -3.49 2.38
CA LEU A 7 -8.46 -4.19 1.14
C LEU A 7 -9.04 -3.43 -0.08
N ALA A 8 -8.61 -2.18 -0.25
CA ALA A 8 -9.17 -1.28 -1.27
C ALA A 8 -8.77 -1.66 -2.72
N GLY A 9 -7.93 -2.68 -2.92
CA GLY A 9 -7.43 -3.04 -4.24
C GLY A 9 -6.57 -1.92 -4.82
N ASN A 10 -6.66 -1.72 -6.14
CA ASN A 10 -5.95 -0.66 -6.84
C ASN A 10 -6.63 -0.23 -8.15
N ARG A 11 -6.40 1.02 -8.56
CA ARG A 11 -6.76 1.48 -9.91
C ARG A 11 -5.64 1.17 -10.90
N ASN A 12 -5.96 0.47 -11.99
CA ASN A 12 -5.04 0.17 -13.08
C ASN A 12 -4.69 1.45 -13.86
N ASN A 13 -3.40 1.64 -14.14
CA ASN A 13 -2.91 2.79 -14.90
C ASN A 13 -3.34 2.80 -16.37
N SER A 14 -3.50 1.64 -17.00
CA SER A 14 -3.74 1.53 -18.45
C SER A 14 -5.18 1.81 -18.87
N ASN A 15 -6.15 1.35 -18.07
CA ASN A 15 -7.58 1.40 -18.43
C ASN A 15 -8.48 1.95 -17.32
N GLY A 16 -7.92 2.33 -16.17
CA GLY A 16 -8.67 2.88 -15.05
C GLY A 16 -9.52 1.86 -14.26
N THR A 17 -9.46 0.57 -14.58
CA THR A 17 -10.27 -0.44 -13.87
C THR A 17 -9.79 -0.62 -12.42
N LEU A 18 -10.74 -0.97 -11.54
CA LEU A 18 -10.42 -1.34 -10.17
C LEU A 18 -10.09 -2.83 -10.11
N ASN A 19 -8.90 -3.16 -9.60
CA ASN A 19 -8.40 -4.52 -9.46
C ASN A 19 -8.38 -4.91 -7.98
N ASN A 20 -8.70 -6.17 -7.69
CA ASN A 20 -8.51 -6.84 -6.39
C ASN A 20 -9.18 -6.15 -5.18
N VAL A 21 -10.28 -5.43 -5.41
CA VAL A 21 -11.08 -4.81 -4.35
C VAL A 21 -11.69 -5.89 -3.46
N GLY A 22 -11.53 -5.77 -2.14
CA GLY A 22 -11.99 -6.76 -1.16
C GLY A 22 -11.07 -7.97 -1.01
N SER A 23 -10.07 -8.15 -1.88
CA SER A 23 -9.15 -9.30 -1.85
C SER A 23 -7.73 -8.90 -1.45
N ASN A 24 -7.24 -7.76 -1.96
CA ASN A 24 -5.87 -7.29 -1.71
C ASN A 24 -5.84 -5.86 -1.19
N GLY A 25 -4.92 -5.60 -0.26
CA GLY A 25 -4.53 -4.26 0.15
C GLY A 25 -3.27 -3.84 -0.60
N ASN A 26 -3.39 -2.81 -1.45
CA ASN A 26 -2.23 -2.22 -2.12
C ASN A 26 -1.93 -0.83 -1.56
N TYR A 27 -0.71 -0.67 -1.04
CA TYR A 27 -0.27 0.58 -0.43
C TYR A 27 1.08 1.04 -0.98
N TRP A 28 1.16 2.30 -1.39
CA TRP A 28 2.43 2.90 -1.79
C TRP A 28 3.37 3.09 -0.61
N SER A 29 4.63 2.72 -0.77
CA SER A 29 5.71 3.13 0.12
C SER A 29 6.37 4.40 -0.41
N SER A 30 7.14 5.08 0.45
CA SER A 30 7.90 6.28 0.09
C SER A 30 9.10 5.99 -0.82
N THR A 31 9.50 4.72 -0.96
CA THR A 31 10.65 4.35 -1.78
C THR A 31 10.29 4.43 -3.26
N VAL A 32 10.90 5.38 -3.98
CA VAL A 32 10.71 5.58 -5.42
C VAL A 32 11.87 4.97 -6.20
N SER A 33 11.59 4.40 -7.38
CA SER A 33 12.57 3.83 -8.30
C SER A 33 12.21 4.22 -9.74
N SER A 34 12.67 5.41 -10.16
CA SER A 34 12.40 5.99 -11.48
C SER A 34 10.90 6.11 -11.79
N THR A 35 10.42 5.47 -12.86
CA THR A 35 9.01 5.41 -13.27
C THR A 35 8.15 4.54 -12.36
N ASN A 36 8.79 3.72 -11.51
CA ASN A 36 8.14 2.85 -10.54
C ASN A 36 8.27 3.40 -9.11
N ALA A 37 7.43 2.90 -8.22
CA ALA A 37 7.59 3.07 -6.78
C ALA A 37 7.39 1.72 -6.09
N ARG A 38 7.92 1.60 -4.88
CA ARG A 38 7.77 0.42 -4.04
C ARG A 38 6.36 0.42 -3.45
N ASN A 39 5.68 -0.71 -3.47
CA ASN A 39 4.38 -0.88 -2.83
C ASN A 39 4.32 -2.16 -2.01
N LEU A 40 3.51 -2.12 -0.95
CA LEU A 40 3.06 -3.33 -0.29
C LEU A 40 1.81 -3.84 -0.99
N ASN A 41 1.78 -5.14 -1.25
CA ASN A 41 0.59 -5.89 -1.61
C ASN A 41 0.40 -7.01 -0.58
N PHE A 42 -0.73 -7.03 0.11
CA PHE A 42 -1.05 -8.12 1.02
C PHE A 42 -2.49 -8.62 0.81
N ASN A 43 -2.71 -9.87 1.20
CA ASN A 43 -4.02 -10.51 1.26
C ASN A 43 -4.13 -11.32 2.57
N SER A 44 -5.14 -12.18 2.69
CA SER A 44 -5.35 -13.00 3.88
C SER A 44 -4.23 -13.99 4.19
N SER A 45 -3.37 -14.31 3.22
CA SER A 45 -2.34 -15.34 3.36
C SER A 45 -0.92 -14.78 3.35
N ASN A 46 -0.65 -13.77 2.52
CA ASN A 46 0.71 -13.30 2.21
C ASN A 46 0.80 -11.77 2.19
N ALA A 47 2.01 -11.26 2.44
CA ALA A 47 2.36 -9.84 2.31
C ALA A 47 3.69 -9.70 1.56
N ASN A 48 3.69 -8.96 0.46
CA ASN A 48 4.80 -8.84 -0.48
C ASN A 48 5.13 -7.38 -0.78
N MET A 49 6.42 -7.08 -0.97
CA MET A 49 6.92 -5.77 -1.38
C MET A 49 7.32 -5.79 -2.86
N ASN A 50 6.59 -5.04 -3.68
CA ASN A 50 6.74 -5.01 -5.14
C ASN A 50 7.21 -3.64 -5.62
N ASN A 51 7.63 -3.55 -6.89
CA ASN A 51 7.82 -2.29 -7.61
C ASN A 51 6.77 -2.19 -8.71
N ASN A 52 6.04 -1.08 -8.76
CA ASN A 52 4.94 -0.88 -9.70
C ASN A 52 4.95 0.54 -10.27
N ASN A 53 4.36 0.71 -11.45
CA ASN A 53 4.26 2.01 -12.11
C ASN A 53 3.49 3.00 -11.21
N ARG A 54 4.07 4.19 -11.00
CA ARG A 54 3.49 5.26 -10.17
C ARG A 54 2.14 5.75 -10.65
N ALA A 55 1.78 5.48 -11.91
CA ALA A 55 0.47 5.79 -12.47
C ALA A 55 -0.66 4.88 -11.92
N ASN A 56 -0.33 3.80 -11.20
CA ASN A 56 -1.32 2.99 -10.50
C ASN A 56 -1.90 3.73 -9.29
N GLY A 57 -3.21 3.61 -9.10
CA GLY A 57 -3.89 4.16 -7.92
C GLY A 57 -3.82 3.21 -6.74
N PHE A 58 -2.69 3.16 -6.02
CA PHE A 58 -2.60 2.51 -4.70
C PHE A 58 -2.89 3.50 -3.57
N SER A 59 -3.34 2.98 -2.44
CA SER A 59 -3.68 3.79 -1.27
C SER A 59 -2.42 4.29 -0.55
N VAL A 60 -2.50 5.50 0.02
CA VAL A 60 -1.48 6.04 0.96
C VAL A 60 -2.19 6.29 2.28
N ARG A 61 -1.78 5.61 3.35
CA ARG A 61 -2.31 5.84 4.70
C ARG A 61 -1.18 5.98 5.69
N CYS A 62 -1.31 6.95 6.60
CA CYS A 62 -0.37 7.08 7.71
C CYS A 62 -0.61 5.94 8.68
N ILE A 63 0.45 5.19 8.99
CA ILE A 63 0.43 4.10 9.95
C ILE A 63 1.14 4.61 11.20
N LYS A 64 0.43 4.62 12.34
CA LYS A 64 1.07 4.83 13.65
C LYS A 64 1.33 3.45 14.23
N GLU A 65 2.60 3.15 14.47
CA GLU A 65 3.04 1.90 15.08
C GLU A 65 2.52 1.86 16.52
N ASN A 66 1.42 1.15 16.72
CA ASN A 66 0.90 0.83 18.05
C ASN A 66 1.22 -0.64 18.29
N ASN A 67 2.25 -0.92 19.09
CA ASN A 67 2.86 -2.24 19.34
C ASN A 67 1.94 -3.30 19.98
N PHE A 68 0.62 -3.12 19.98
CA PHE A 68 -0.33 -3.94 20.71
C PHE A 68 -1.04 -5.03 19.89
N CYS A 69 -0.84 -5.07 18.57
CA CYS A 69 -1.18 -6.24 17.76
C CYS A 69 0.04 -6.57 16.91
N HIS A 70 0.26 -7.86 16.62
CA HIS A 70 1.26 -8.30 15.63
C HIS A 70 1.08 -7.49 14.34
N ALA A 71 1.84 -6.41 14.24
CA ALA A 71 1.78 -5.48 13.14
C ALA A 71 2.90 -5.87 12.20
N PHE A 72 2.54 -6.30 10.99
CA PHE A 72 3.48 -6.26 9.88
C PHE A 72 3.99 -4.82 9.79
N LYS A 73 5.31 -4.64 9.93
CA LYS A 73 5.97 -3.34 9.88
C LYS A 73 5.90 -2.80 8.45
N ILE A 74 4.85 -2.05 8.15
CA ILE A 74 4.64 -1.44 6.84
C ILE A 74 5.18 -0.01 6.90
N ILE A 75 6.31 0.23 6.23
CA ILE A 75 6.95 1.54 6.18
C ILE A 75 6.19 2.42 5.18
N ILE A 76 5.32 3.30 5.68
CA ILE A 76 4.76 4.44 4.94
C ILE A 76 5.36 5.72 5.55
N LYS A 77 6.46 6.22 4.99
CA LYS A 77 6.93 7.57 5.33
C LYS A 77 5.96 8.57 4.70
N LYS A 78 5.14 9.22 5.52
CA LYS A 78 4.45 10.46 5.12
C LYS A 78 5.50 11.57 5.15
N GLU A 79 6.19 11.82 4.04
CA GLU A 79 6.91 13.08 3.89
C GLU A 79 5.87 14.19 3.68
N ARG A 80 5.63 14.90 4.77
CA ARG A 80 4.90 16.16 4.78
C ARG A 80 5.77 17.18 4.06
N LEU A 81 5.41 17.54 2.83
CA LEU A 81 5.89 18.80 2.25
C LEU A 81 5.12 19.95 2.93
N ARG A 82 5.90 20.86 3.53
CA ARG A 82 5.56 22.07 4.30
C ARG A 82 5.30 21.88 5.80
#